data_AF-A0A952E2F8-F1
#
_entry.id   AF-A0A952E2F8-F1
#
_cell.length_a   1.000
_cell.length_b   1.000
_cell.length_c   1.000
_cell.angle_alpha   90.00
_cell.angle_beta   90.00
_cell.angle_gamma   90.00
#
_symmetry.space_group_name_H-M   'P 1'
#
loop_
_entity.id
_entity.type
_entity.pdbx_description
1 polymer ?
#
loop_
_entity_poly.entity_id
_entity_poly.type
_entity_poly.pdbx_seq_one_letter_code
_entity_poly.pdbx_strand_id
1 'polypeptide(L)'
;MRLKRGYIIWPREDTYITQLPPVAREVFLWLMMAAGFKDTRKVKCGIAFTSYDEIRDGLAWNVGARIMRYKKYQIESAIKALKRVGAITTAKTTRGFYVTIVDYESWQNPKRYENHSGDRTI
;
A
#
# COMPACT_ATOMS: atom_id res chain seq x y z
N MET A 1 -4.09 17.68 17.92
CA MET A 1 -4.31 16.22 17.78
C MET A 1 -3.14 15.63 17.00
N ARG A 2 -2.34 14.73 17.58
CA ARG A 2 -1.17 14.12 16.92
C ARG A 2 -1.58 12.78 16.34
N LEU A 3 -1.44 12.57 15.03
CA LEU A 3 -1.80 11.31 14.37
C LEU A 3 -0.89 10.18 14.89
N LYS A 4 -1.47 9.19 15.59
CA LYS A 4 -0.71 8.11 16.26
C LYS A 4 0.13 7.25 15.29
N ARG A 5 -0.32 7.09 14.04
CA ARG A 5 0.34 6.26 13.01
C ARG A 5 0.83 7.05 11.79
N GLY A 6 0.84 8.39 11.87
CA GLY A 6 1.21 9.25 10.74
C GLY A 6 0.11 9.38 9.69
N TYR A 7 0.51 9.74 8.47
CA TYR A 7 -0.35 9.87 7.30
C TYR A 7 0.34 9.23 6.09
N ILE A 8 -0.44 8.90 5.07
CA ILE A 8 0.07 8.41 3.80
C ILE A 8 0.06 9.56 2.81
N ILE A 9 1.17 9.77 2.11
CA ILE A 9 1.23 10.65 0.94
C ILE A 9 0.89 9.82 -0.29
N TRP A 10 -0.02 10.35 -1.10
CA TRP A 10 -0.43 9.74 -2.36
C TRP A 10 -0.07 10.68 -3.52
N PRO A 11 0.76 10.23 -4.50
CA PRO A 11 1.10 11.05 -5.65
C PRO A 11 -0.12 11.31 -6.54
N ARG A 12 -0.21 12.52 -7.10
CA ARG A 12 -1.29 12.88 -8.04
C ARG A 12 -1.12 12.23 -9.42
N GLU A 13 0.13 12.07 -9.85
CA GLU A 13 0.51 11.42 -11.10
C GLU A 13 0.95 9.98 -10.81
N ASP A 14 -0.02 9.08 -10.69
CA ASP A 14 0.24 7.64 -10.64
C ASP A 14 -0.49 6.96 -11.78
N THR A 15 0.16 6.88 -12.93
CA THR A 15 -0.45 6.34 -14.15
C THR A 15 -0.69 4.84 -14.04
N TYR A 16 0.07 4.14 -13.20
CA TYR A 16 0.09 2.68 -13.18
C TYR A 16 -0.92 2.10 -12.21
N ILE A 17 -1.09 2.68 -11.02
CA ILE A 17 -2.04 2.17 -10.02
C ILE A 17 -3.46 2.67 -10.31
N THR A 18 -3.62 3.89 -10.81
CA THR A 18 -4.97 4.45 -11.08
C THR A 18 -5.73 3.68 -12.15
N GLN A 19 -5.04 3.10 -13.14
CA GLN A 19 -5.63 2.28 -14.20
C GLN A 19 -5.97 0.85 -13.77
N LEU A 20 -5.57 0.43 -12.56
CA LEU A 20 -5.89 -0.90 -12.05
C LEU A 20 -7.35 -1.01 -11.58
N PRO A 21 -7.90 -2.24 -11.51
CA PRO A 21 -9.23 -2.47 -10.96
C PRO A 21 -9.38 -1.88 -9.55
N PRO A 22 -10.59 -1.44 -9.15
CA PRO A 22 -10.82 -0.86 -7.82
C PRO A 22 -10.28 -1.71 -6.66
N VAL A 23 -10.50 -3.02 -6.72
CA VAL A 23 -9.99 -3.98 -5.72
C VAL A 23 -8.47 -3.90 -5.57
N ALA A 24 -7.73 -3.73 -6.68
CA ALA A 24 -6.27 -3.61 -6.63
C ALA A 24 -5.82 -2.30 -6.00
N ARG A 25 -6.52 -1.19 -6.27
CA ARG A 25 -6.23 0.12 -5.65
C ARG A 25 -6.49 0.08 -4.15
N GLU A 26 -7.60 -0.51 -3.73
CA GLU A 26 -7.93 -0.67 -2.30
C GLU A 26 -6.95 -1.59 -1.57
N VAL A 27 -6.58 -2.72 -2.17
CA VAL A 27 -5.56 -3.62 -1.64
C VAL A 27 -4.23 -2.88 -1.48
N PHE A 28 -3.84 -2.08 -2.48
CA PHE A 28 -2.61 -1.31 -2.40
C PHE A 28 -2.65 -0.25 -1.29
N LEU A 29 -3.76 0.48 -1.15
CA LEU A 29 -3.95 1.44 -0.07
C LEU A 29 -3.88 0.75 1.31
N TRP A 30 -4.51 -0.42 1.44
CA TRP A 30 -4.44 -1.21 2.67
C TRP A 30 -3.01 -1.66 2.98
N LEU A 31 -2.27 -2.12 1.97
CA LEU A 31 -0.85 -2.48 2.12
C LEU A 31 0.00 -1.28 2.56
N MET A 32 -0.25 -0.08 2.03
CA MET A 32 0.43 1.15 2.46
C MET A 32 0.15 1.49 3.94
N MET A 33 -1.06 1.22 4.43
CA MET A 33 -1.42 1.40 5.84
C MET A 33 -0.83 0.31 6.76
N ALA A 34 -0.70 -0.91 6.23
CA ALA A 34 -0.17 -2.06 6.96
C ALA A 34 1.37 -2.06 7.01
N ALA A 35 2.03 -1.51 5.99
CA ALA A 35 3.47 -1.41 5.91
C ALA A 35 4.03 -0.53 7.04
N GLY A 36 5.19 -0.93 7.57
CA GLY A 36 5.89 -0.16 8.60
C GLY A 36 6.42 1.16 8.05
N PHE A 37 6.10 2.27 8.73
CA PHE A 37 6.63 3.61 8.41
C PHE A 37 8.06 3.83 8.91
N LYS A 38 8.51 3.05 9.88
CA LYS A 38 9.88 3.10 10.42
C LYS A 38 10.54 1.74 10.31
N ASP A 39 11.83 1.75 10.02
CA ASP A 39 12.65 0.57 10.17
C ASP A 39 12.54 0.06 11.60
N THR A 40 12.13 -1.19 11.72
CA THR A 40 12.17 -1.94 12.98
C THR A 40 13.30 -2.95 12.88
N ARG A 41 13.84 -3.38 14.03
CA ARG A 41 14.94 -4.38 14.10
C ARG A 41 14.68 -5.67 13.30
N LYS A 42 13.42 -5.97 12.94
CA LYS A 42 12.99 -7.15 12.19
C LYS A 42 12.48 -6.86 10.76
N VAL A 43 12.09 -5.63 10.44
CA VAL A 43 11.37 -5.32 9.20
C VAL A 43 11.81 -3.94 8.70
N LYS A 44 12.21 -3.86 7.43
CA LYS A 44 12.52 -2.58 6.79
C LYS A 44 11.24 -1.78 6.49
N CYS A 45 11.37 -0.47 6.46
CA CYS A 45 10.34 0.48 6.04
C CYS A 45 9.76 0.06 4.67
N GLY A 46 8.44 0.12 4.53
CA GLY A 46 7.75 -0.29 3.30
C GLY A 46 7.52 -1.79 3.13
N ILE A 47 7.84 -2.62 4.14
CA ILE A 47 7.50 -4.05 4.16
C ILE A 47 6.31 -4.31 5.08
N ALA A 48 5.35 -5.08 4.60
CA ALA A 48 4.23 -5.62 5.36
C ALA A 48 4.30 -7.15 5.39
N PHE A 49 4.21 -7.76 6.58
CA PHE A 49 3.93 -9.19 6.70
C PHE A 49 2.42 -9.37 6.78
N THR A 50 1.85 -10.10 5.82
CA THR A 50 0.39 -10.29 5.74
C THR A 50 0.03 -11.65 5.18
N SER A 51 -1.23 -12.04 5.37
CA SER A 51 -1.89 -13.16 4.70
C SER A 51 -3.03 -12.66 3.82
N TYR A 52 -3.54 -13.54 2.95
CA TYR A 52 -4.72 -13.22 2.13
C TYR A 52 -5.97 -12.97 2.98
N ASP A 53 -6.13 -13.70 4.08
CA ASP A 53 -7.30 -13.56 4.94
C ASP A 53 -7.23 -12.29 5.79
N GLU A 54 -6.04 -11.87 6.25
CA GLU A 54 -5.87 -10.56 6.90
C GLU A 54 -6.23 -9.39 5.97
N ILE A 55 -5.86 -9.47 4.69
CA ILE A 55 -6.26 -8.44 3.70
C ILE A 55 -7.79 -8.44 3.53
N ARG A 56 -8.41 -9.63 3.45
CA ARG A 56 -9.86 -9.76 3.28
C ARG A 56 -10.64 -9.22 4.47
N ASP A 57 -10.15 -9.46 5.67
CA ASP A 57 -10.78 -8.99 6.90
C ASP A 57 -10.51 -7.50 7.12
N GLY A 58 -9.33 -7.02 6.77
CA GLY A 58 -8.97 -5.60 6.84
C GLY A 58 -9.70 -4.72 5.81
N LEU A 59 -10.14 -5.31 4.69
CA LEU A 59 -10.99 -4.67 3.68
C LEU A 59 -12.48 -5.01 3.84
N ALA A 60 -12.89 -5.61 4.95
CA ALA A 60 -14.30 -5.91 5.19
C ALA A 60 -15.10 -4.62 5.47
N TRP A 61 -16.32 -4.54 4.96
CA TRP A 61 -17.23 -3.42 5.22
C TRP A 61 -18.62 -3.90 5.62
N ASN A 62 -19.35 -3.06 6.34
CA ASN A 62 -20.72 -3.37 6.75
C ASN A 62 -21.71 -2.89 5.70
N VAL A 63 -22.67 -3.76 5.36
CA VAL A 63 -23.86 -3.44 4.56
C VAL A 63 -25.07 -3.78 5.42
N GLY A 64 -25.63 -2.76 6.09
CA GLY A 64 -26.59 -2.96 7.16
C GLY A 64 -25.97 -3.80 8.29
N ALA A 65 -26.62 -4.91 8.63
CA ALA A 65 -26.13 -5.86 9.64
C ALA A 65 -25.14 -6.92 9.10
N ARG A 66 -24.85 -6.93 7.78
CA ARG A 66 -24.01 -7.95 7.15
C ARG A 66 -22.58 -7.43 6.97
N ILE A 67 -21.60 -8.28 7.26
CA ILE A 67 -20.19 -8.02 6.96
C ILE A 67 -19.89 -8.56 5.56
N MET A 68 -19.58 -7.66 4.63
CA MET A 68 -19.14 -7.98 3.28
C MET A 68 -17.62 -8.07 3.23
N ARG A 69 -17.11 -9.03 2.45
CA ARG A 69 -15.68 -9.24 2.26
C ARG A 69 -15.40 -9.58 0.80
N TYR A 70 -14.21 -9.22 0.34
CA TYR A 70 -13.73 -9.70 -0.95
C TYR A 70 -13.50 -11.21 -0.94
N LYS A 71 -13.71 -11.83 -2.11
CA LYS A 71 -13.38 -13.23 -2.32
C LYS A 71 -11.87 -13.39 -2.51
N LYS A 72 -11.32 -14.52 -2.08
CA LYS A 72 -9.86 -14.79 -2.11
C LYS A 72 -9.25 -14.58 -3.50
N TYR A 73 -9.90 -15.08 -4.56
CA TYR A 73 -9.40 -14.92 -5.93
C TYR A 73 -9.33 -13.45 -6.39
N GLN A 74 -10.18 -12.58 -5.87
CA GLN A 74 -10.17 -11.15 -6.22
C GLN A 74 -8.92 -10.48 -5.63
N ILE A 75 -8.56 -10.83 -4.40
CA ILE A 75 -7.34 -10.36 -3.73
C ILE A 75 -6.10 -10.94 -4.42
N GLU A 76 -6.10 -12.23 -4.77
CA GLU A 76 -5.00 -12.83 -5.52
C GLU A 76 -4.80 -12.16 -6.89
N SER A 77 -5.88 -11.87 -7.60
CA SER A 77 -5.84 -11.15 -8.88
C SER A 77 -5.31 -9.72 -8.70
N ALA A 78 -5.76 -9.02 -7.65
CA ALA A 78 -5.26 -7.69 -7.29
C ALA A 78 -3.74 -7.69 -7.01
N ILE A 79 -3.26 -8.63 -6.20
CA ILE A 79 -1.82 -8.75 -5.90
C ILE A 79 -1.02 -9.05 -7.17
N LYS A 80 -1.51 -9.93 -8.05
CA LYS A 80 -0.87 -10.20 -9.35
C LYS A 80 -0.82 -8.94 -10.21
N ALA A 81 -1.90 -8.16 -10.26
CA ALA A 81 -1.96 -6.92 -11.02
C ALA A 81 -0.96 -5.87 -10.50
N LEU A 82 -0.85 -5.73 -9.17
CA LEU A 82 0.11 -4.83 -8.52
C LEU A 82 1.57 -5.25 -8.77
N LYS A 83 1.86 -6.56 -8.76
CA LYS A 83 3.19 -7.07 -9.12
C LYS A 83 3.53 -6.82 -10.59
N ARG A 84 2.56 -6.97 -11.49
CA ARG A 84 2.74 -6.74 -12.93
C ARG A 84 3.11 -5.29 -13.26
N VAL A 85 2.56 -4.33 -12.53
CA VAL A 85 2.90 -2.90 -12.70
C VAL A 85 4.16 -2.49 -11.92
N GLY A 86 4.81 -3.43 -11.22
CA GLY A 86 6.02 -3.14 -10.44
C GLY A 86 5.78 -2.37 -9.14
N ALA A 87 4.53 -2.18 -8.70
CA ALA A 87 4.23 -1.43 -7.48
C ALA A 87 4.60 -2.19 -6.20
N ILE A 88 4.59 -3.54 -6.26
CA ILE A 88 4.94 -4.40 -5.12
C ILE A 88 5.80 -5.58 -5.53
N THR A 89 6.59 -6.09 -4.59
CA THR A 89 7.20 -7.42 -4.65
C THR A 89 6.71 -8.27 -3.49
N THR A 90 6.72 -9.60 -3.63
CA THR A 90 6.25 -10.49 -2.57
C THR A 90 7.21 -11.66 -2.33
N ALA A 91 7.47 -12.00 -1.07
CA ALA A 91 8.21 -13.19 -0.69
C ALA A 91 7.31 -14.14 0.12
N LYS A 92 7.11 -15.37 -0.36
CA LYS A 92 6.24 -16.36 0.28
C LYS A 92 6.88 -16.94 1.54
N THR A 93 6.06 -17.25 2.53
CA THR A 93 6.43 -17.96 3.76
C THR A 93 5.40 -19.03 4.07
N THR A 94 5.64 -19.85 5.10
CA THR A 94 4.74 -20.95 5.48
C THR A 94 3.38 -20.50 6.04
N ARG A 95 3.25 -19.28 6.56
CA ARG A 95 2.02 -18.77 7.21
C ARG A 95 1.56 -17.40 6.70
N GLY A 96 2.01 -17.02 5.51
CA GLY A 96 1.74 -15.70 4.95
C GLY A 96 2.81 -15.31 3.93
N PHE A 97 2.92 -14.03 3.64
CA PHE A 97 3.93 -13.51 2.74
C PHE A 97 4.34 -12.10 3.15
N TYR A 98 5.59 -11.78 2.88
CA TYR A 98 6.07 -10.41 2.94
C TYR A 98 5.68 -9.72 1.64
N VAL A 99 5.15 -8.51 1.75
CA VAL A 99 4.92 -7.58 0.65
C VAL A 99 5.84 -6.40 0.85
N THR A 100 6.69 -6.13 -0.12
CA THR A 100 7.53 -4.93 -0.16
C THR A 100 6.92 -3.98 -1.17
N ILE A 101 6.57 -2.78 -0.72
CA ILE A 101 6.13 -1.69 -1.60
C ILE A 101 7.37 -1.09 -2.25
N VAL A 102 7.39 -1.05 -3.57
CA VAL A 102 8.51 -0.48 -4.33
C VAL A 102 8.51 1.04 -4.14
N ASP A 103 9.68 1.63 -3.93
CA ASP A 103 9.88 3.07 -3.73
C ASP A 103 9.03 3.69 -2.61
N TYR A 104 8.66 2.91 -1.58
CA TYR A 104 7.85 3.41 -0.45
C TYR A 104 8.42 4.67 0.19
N GLU A 105 9.73 4.70 0.44
CA GLU A 105 10.42 5.86 1.03
C GLU A 105 10.38 7.08 0.10
N SER A 106 10.45 6.87 -1.21
CA SER A 106 10.33 7.94 -2.21
C SER A 106 8.98 8.63 -2.11
N TRP A 107 7.90 7.84 -1.94
CA TRP A 107 6.54 8.37 -1.89
C TRP A 107 6.18 8.95 -0.53
N GLN A 108 6.68 8.37 0.56
CA GLN A 108 6.34 8.81 1.91
C GLN A 108 7.23 9.93 2.45
N ASN A 109 8.26 10.34 1.72
CA ASN A 109 9.12 11.46 2.11
C ASN A 109 8.51 12.81 1.67
N PRO A 110 8.02 13.66 2.61
CA PRO A 110 7.41 14.94 2.26
C PRO A 110 8.36 15.87 1.52
N LYS A 111 9.68 15.80 1.80
CA LYS A 111 10.70 16.67 1.18
C LYS A 111 10.78 16.51 -0.34
N ARG A 112 10.39 15.36 -0.88
CA ARG A 112 10.36 15.15 -2.34
C ARG A 112 9.21 15.87 -3.03
N TYR A 113 8.18 16.29 -2.28
CA TYR A 113 7.04 17.05 -2.78
C TYR A 113 7.19 18.55 -2.54
N GLU A 114 8.22 18.96 -1.81
CA GLU A 114 8.60 20.36 -1.71
C GLU A 114 9.17 20.76 -3.08
N ASN A 115 8.45 21.61 -3.80
CA ASN A 115 8.96 22.20 -5.04
C ASN A 115 10.29 22.88 -4.73
N HIS A 116 11.34 22.58 -5.50
CA HIS A 116 12.49 23.47 -5.63
C HIS A 116 12.05 24.73 -6.39
N SER A 117 11.18 25.54 -5.78
CA SER A 117 10.95 26.93 -6.17
C SER A 117 12.09 27.78 -5.61
N GLY A 118 13.30 27.45 -6.04
CA GLY A 118 14.54 28.15 -5.72
C GLY A 118 15.29 28.40 -7.01
N ASP A 119 15.26 29.67 -7.42
CA ASP A 119 16.02 30.27 -8.52
C ASP A 119 15.50 30.06 -9.95
N ARG A 120 14.36 30.69 -10.25
CA ARG A 120 14.18 31.33 -11.56
C ARG A 120 14.37 32.83 -11.35
N THR A 121 15.62 33.26 -11.35
CA THR A 121 15.98 34.65 -11.67
C THR A 121 15.44 34.93 -13.08
N ILE A 122 14.46 35.83 -13.15
CA ILE A 122 13.99 36.47 -14.39
C ILE A 122 14.61 37.86 -14.42
#